data_AF-A0A961FW67-F1
#
_entry.id   AF-A0A961FW67-F1
#
_cell.length_a   1.000
_cell.length_b   1.000
_cell.length_c   1.000
_cell.angle_alpha   90.00
_cell.angle_beta   90.00
_cell.angle_gamma   90.00
#
_symmetry.space_group_name_H-M   'P 1'
#
loop_
_entity.id
_entity.type
_entity.pdbx_description
1 polymer ?
#
loop_
_entity_poly.entity_id
_entity_poly.type
_entity_poly.pdbx_seq_one_letter_code
_entity_poly.pdbx_strand_id
1 'polypeptide(L)' 'GCALILGHNPGFHDLANRLLRDGGIDEFVTCAVVRLDLDVAFWGEVEAGCGRLREHFWPRQLRREP' A
#
# COMPACT_ATOMS: atom_id res chain seq x y z
N GLY A 1 3.15 -15.57 -2.77
CA GLY A 1 4.08 -14.73 -3.56
C GLY A 1 3.85 -13.27 -3.22
N CYS A 2 4.68 -12.35 -3.71
CA CYS A 2 4.48 -10.92 -3.53
C CYS A 2 4.76 -10.16 -4.83
N ALA A 3 4.17 -8.97 -4.97
CA ALA A 3 4.42 -8.04 -6.06
C ALA A 3 4.80 -6.68 -5.45
N LEU A 4 5.77 -6.00 -6.08
CA LEU A 4 6.11 -4.61 -5.78
C LEU A 4 5.66 -3.76 -6.97
N ILE A 5 4.88 -2.72 -6.68
CA ILE A 5 4.37 -1.80 -7.70
C ILE A 5 4.90 -0.41 -7.37
N LEU A 6 5.47 0.27 -8.37
CA LEU A 6 6.02 1.61 -8.28
C LEU A 6 5.22 2.54 -9.19
N GLY A 7 4.93 3.76 -8.73
CA GLY A 7 4.30 4.77 -9.56
C GLY A 7 4.11 6.10 -8.84
N HIS A 8 3.21 6.92 -9.38
CA HIS A 8 3.09 8.33 -8.99
C HIS A 8 1.86 8.60 -8.12
N ASN A 9 2.02 9.55 -7.19
CA ASN A 9 0.91 10.14 -6.45
C ASN A 9 0.19 11.20 -7.32
N PRO A 10 -1.13 11.43 -7.15
CA PRO A 10 -2.01 10.80 -6.15
C PRO A 10 -2.52 9.41 -6.55
N GLY A 11 -2.32 8.96 -7.79
CA GLY A 11 -2.92 7.70 -8.27
C GLY A 11 -2.58 6.46 -7.44
N PHE A 12 -1.36 6.37 -6.89
CA PHE A 12 -0.99 5.27 -5.98
C PHE A 12 -1.58 5.39 -4.58
N HIS A 13 -1.81 6.61 -4.11
CA HIS A 13 -2.55 6.87 -2.87
C HIS A 13 -4.01 6.40 -3.03
N ASP A 14 -4.64 6.76 -4.15
CA ASP A 14 -6.00 6.32 -4.49
C ASP A 14 -6.08 4.80 -4.65
N LEU A 15 -5.10 4.19 -5.33
CA LEU A 15 -5.02 2.74 -5.49
C LEU A 15 -4.92 2.03 -4.14
N ALA A 16 -4.03 2.49 -3.27
CA ALA A 16 -3.85 1.90 -1.94
C ALA A 16 -5.16 1.98 -1.13
N ASN A 17 -5.81 3.14 -1.10
CA ASN A 17 -7.09 3.32 -0.43
C ASN A 17 -8.21 2.47 -1.02
N ARG A 18 -8.27 2.34 -2.35
CA ARG A 18 -9.30 1.54 -3.02
C ARG A 18 -9.17 0.05 -2.74
N LEU A 19 -7.94 -0.44 -2.53
CA LEU A 19 -7.70 -1.85 -2.20
C LEU A 19 -7.97 -2.17 -0.73
N LEU A 20 -7.96 -1.19 0.18
CA LEU A 20 -8.21 -1.43 1.60
C LEU A 20 -9.67 -1.82 1.87
N ARG A 21 -9.86 -2.91 2.61
CA ARG A 21 -11.17 -3.37 3.10
C ARG A 21 -11.77 -2.39 4.10
N ASP A 22 -10.94 -1.91 5.02
CA ASP A 22 -11.33 -1.08 6.15
C ASP A 22 -10.31 0.05 6.35
N GLY A 23 -10.80 1.20 6.81
CA GLY A 23 -9.97 2.37 7.11
C GLY A 23 -9.50 3.12 5.85
N GLY A 24 -8.39 3.84 6.00
CA GLY A 24 -7.78 4.63 4.94
C GLY A 24 -6.38 5.10 5.32
N ILE A 25 -5.62 5.49 4.30
CA ILE A 25 -4.32 6.14 4.44
C ILE A 25 -4.56 7.62 4.18
N ASP A 26 -4.33 8.46 5.18
CA ASP A 26 -4.57 9.91 5.08
C ASP A 26 -3.45 10.62 4.30
N GLU A 27 -2.19 10.21 4.52
CA GLU A 27 -1.02 10.83 3.92
C GLU A 27 -0.16 9.77 3.21
N PHE A 28 0.16 10.03 1.94
CA PHE A 28 1.02 9.19 1.13
C PHE A 28 2.15 10.03 0.53
N VAL A 29 3.20 10.26 1.31
CA VAL A 29 4.34 11.11 0.89
C VAL A 29 5.14 10.45 -0.23
N THR A 30 5.98 11.24 -0.91
CA THR A 30 6.93 10.71 -1.90
C THR A 30 7.82 9.63 -1.27
N CYS A 31 8.00 8.52 -1.98
CA CYS A 31 8.73 7.32 -1.53
C CYS A 31 8.11 6.63 -0.30
N ALA A 32 6.85 6.93 0.06
CA ALA A 32 6.11 6.08 0.98
C ALA A 32 5.85 4.70 0.35
N VAL A 33 5.82 3.67 1.20
CA VAL A 33 5.53 2.28 0.82
C VAL A 33 4.44 1.76 1.75
N VAL A 34 3.38 1.22 1.17
CA VAL A 34 2.36 0.48 1.92
C VAL A 34 2.42 -0.99 1.58
N ARG A 35 2.38 -1.85 2.60
CA ARG A 35 2.25 -3.28 2.43
C ARG A 35 0.81 -3.68 2.73
N LEU A 36 0.16 -4.26 1.73
CA LEU A 36 -1.18 -4.80 1.84
C LEU A 36 -1.12 -6.33 1.76
N ASP A 37 -1.84 -7.00 2.65
CA ASP A 37 -2.15 -8.42 2.48
C ASP A 37 -3.48 -8.52 1.74
N LEU A 38 -3.47 -9.10 0.56
CA LEU A 38 -4.68 -9.31 -0.26
C LEU A 38 -5.28 -10.68 0.03
N ASP A 39 -6.58 -10.70 0.32
CA ASP A 39 -7.36 -11.91 0.57
C ASP A 39 -7.88 -12.50 -0.76
N VAL A 40 -6.96 -12.97 -1.60
CA VAL A 40 -7.23 -13.48 -2.96
C VAL A 40 -6.45 -14.77 -3.24
N ALA A 41 -7.01 -15.69 -4.03
CA ALA A 41 -6.34 -16.96 -4.37
C ALA A 41 -5.32 -16.77 -5.50
N PHE A 42 -5.60 -15.86 -6.44
CA PHE A 42 -4.69 -15.50 -7.53
C PHE A 42 -4.85 -14.02 -7.92
N TRP A 43 -3.85 -13.45 -8.60
CA TRP A 43 -3.80 -12.01 -8.92
C TRP A 43 -4.96 -11.49 -9.79
N GLY A 44 -5.68 -12.37 -10.48
CA GLY A 44 -6.84 -11.99 -11.29
C GLY A 44 -8.10 -11.67 -10.47
N GLU A 45 -8.12 -11.99 -9.18
CA GLU A 45 -9.24 -11.70 -8.27
C GLU A 45 -9.05 -10.37 -7.49
N VAL A 46 -8.00 -9.60 -7.81
CA VAL A 46 -7.74 -8.34 -7.10
C VAL A 46 -8.80 -7.31 -7.45
N GLU A 47 -9.68 -7.05 -6.49
CA GLU A 47 -10.73 -6.04 -6.56
C GLU A 47 -10.59 -4.99 -5.43
N ALA A 48 -11.44 -3.96 -5.47
CA ALA A 48 -11.50 -2.99 -4.39
C ALA A 48 -11.89 -3.66 -3.06
N GLY A 49 -11.29 -3.22 -1.95
CA GLY A 49 -11.60 -3.75 -0.63
C GLY A 49 -11.09 -5.17 -0.31
N CYS A 50 -10.25 -5.77 -1.15
CA CYS A 50 -9.72 -7.12 -0.91
C CYS A 50 -8.49 -7.14 0.03
N GLY A 51 -7.90 -5.98 0.32
CA GLY A 51 -6.65 -5.83 1.05
C GLY A 51 -6.82 -5.41 2.51
N ARG A 52 -5.90 -5.85 3.36
CA ARG A 52 -5.72 -5.34 4.73
C ARG A 52 -4.40 -4.62 4.84
N LEU A 53 -4.39 -3.44 5.46
CA LEU A 53 -3.15 -2.72 5.74
C LEU A 53 -2.30 -3.55 6.71
N ARG A 54 -1.07 -3.87 6.30
CA ARG A 54 -0.08 -4.48 7.20
C ARG A 54 0.88 -3.47 7.73
N GLU A 55 1.49 -2.70 6.84
CA GLU A 55 2.55 -1.76 7.20
C GLU A 55 2.46 -0.53 6.31
N HIS A 56 2.78 0.64 6.88
CA HIS A 56 2.94 1.89 6.16
C HIS A 56 4.29 2.48 6.56
N PHE A 57 5.17 2.61 5.56
CA PHE A 57 6.51 3.15 5.70
C PHE A 57 6.63 4.48 4.98
N TRP A 58 7.36 5.42 5.57
CA TRP A 58 7.84 6.61 4.90
C TRP A 58 9.33 6.81 5.17
N PRO A 59 10.06 7.47 4.26
CA PRO A 59 11.53 7.51 4.29
C PRO A 59 12.14 7.95 5.62
N ARG A 60 11.44 8.85 6.34
CA ARG A 60 11.88 9.38 7.64
C ARG A 60 12.05 8.30 8.72
N GLN A 61 11.28 7.21 8.66
CA GLN A 61 11.36 6.10 9.62
C GLN A 61 12.55 5.18 9.38
N LEU A 62 13.08 5.16 8.16
CA LEU A 62 14.17 4.26 7.75
C LEU A 62 15.56 4.86 8.00
N ARG A 63 15.65 6.06 8.58
CA ARG A 63 16.93 6.64 8.96
C ARG A 63 17.58 5.77 10.03
N ARG A 64 18.66 5.10 9.65
CA ARG A 64 19.62 4.52 10.59
C ARG A 64 20.18 5.65 11.46
N GLU A 65 20.19 5.45 12.77
CA GLU A 65 21.09 6.19 13.67
C GLU A 65 22.55 5.96 13.22
N PRO A 66 23.44 6.96 13.38
CA PRO A 66 24.76 7.00 12.76
C PRO A 66 25.66 5.79 13.08
#